data_AF-A0A7X4A665-F1
#
_entry.id   AF-A0A7X4A665-F1
#
_cell.length_a   1.000
_cell.length_b   1.000
_cell.length_c   1.000
_cell.angle_alpha   90.00
_cell.angle_beta   90.00
_cell.angle_gamma   90.00
#
_symmetry.space_group_name_H-M   'P 1'
#
loop_
_entity.id
_entity.type
_entity.pdbx_description
1 polymer ?
#
loop_
_entity_poly.entity_id
_entity_poly.type
_entity_poly.pdbx_seq_one_letter_code
_entity_poly.pdbx_strand_id
1 'polypeptide(L)'
;MAGFELSGPGSPKVVDAAPVEQPPVLDGNVLGDPAWAAAAPATGFRQNAPDEGQPATERTEVRIIFGEGTLYVGVVCYDREPSAIIMNDSRRDSSMADADSFMMVLDTFLDRQNGFVFGTTAAGQEYDGQVINEGGDRGGFGQAGDGGFSRGSGGGFNLNWDGAWQVRTAVSDIGWSAEFAIPFRTIRYPARDTQSWGVNFQRNIRRRNETAYWAPLPRQYNLYRLSLAGQIAGLAAPVGGTSNLQFTPYVVGEVGSRSGASGGRATAVGAAGGDLKYSVTSGLTLDATYNTDFAQVEVDDQQINLDRFNLFFPEKRPFFLENAGAFSVRNTGPASGRNMGQTDLFF
;
A
#
# COMPACT_ATOMS: atom_id res chain seq x y z
N MET A 1 31.32 25.79 25.64
CA MET A 1 31.06 25.65 24.19
C MET A 1 31.15 24.18 23.86
N ALA A 2 30.05 23.43 24.07
CA ALA A 2 29.99 22.02 23.72
C ALA A 2 29.64 21.93 22.23
N GLY A 3 30.53 21.32 21.45
CA GLY A 3 30.33 21.11 20.01
C GLY A 3 29.18 20.14 19.79
N PHE A 4 28.20 20.58 19.01
CA PHE A 4 27.18 19.70 18.44
C PHE A 4 27.85 18.99 17.26
N GLU A 5 28.28 17.75 17.44
CA GLU A 5 28.62 16.89 16.31
C GLU A 5 27.32 16.56 15.58
N LEU A 6 27.13 17.17 14.41
CA LEU A 6 26.14 16.72 13.45
C LEU A 6 26.64 15.39 12.90
N SER A 7 26.19 14.29 13.48
CA SER A 7 26.34 12.97 12.86
C SER A 7 25.62 13.03 11.50
N GLY A 8 26.36 12.78 10.42
CA GLY A 8 25.75 12.56 9.10
C GLY A 8 24.73 11.42 9.19
N PRO A 9 23.82 11.28 8.20
CA PRO A 9 22.89 10.16 8.19
C PRO A 9 23.72 8.87 8.25
N GLY A 10 23.63 8.16 9.39
CA GLY A 10 24.30 6.87 9.55
C GLY A 10 23.86 5.93 8.44
N SER A 11 24.70 4.94 8.11
CA SER A 11 24.34 3.91 7.14
C SER A 11 22.94 3.36 7.43
N PRO A 12 22.08 3.19 6.41
CA PRO A 12 20.73 2.70 6.62
C PRO A 12 20.77 1.36 7.35
N LYS A 13 19.82 1.11 8.26
CA LYS A 13 19.69 -0.21 8.90
C LYS A 13 19.44 -1.26 7.81
N VAL A 14 20.09 -2.40 7.93
CA VAL A 14 19.95 -3.52 6.98
C VAL A 14 19.32 -4.71 7.69
N VAL A 15 18.40 -5.38 7.00
CA VAL A 15 17.86 -6.69 7.37
C VAL A 15 18.14 -7.64 6.22
N ASP A 16 18.68 -8.81 6.54
CA ASP A 16 18.96 -9.84 5.53
C ASP A 16 17.69 -10.69 5.30
N ALA A 17 17.39 -10.94 4.04
CA ALA A 17 16.41 -11.94 3.63
C ALA A 17 17.11 -13.29 3.45
N ALA A 18 16.54 -14.36 3.99
CA ALA A 18 17.08 -15.71 3.84
C ALA A 18 16.28 -16.53 2.81
N PRO A 19 16.92 -17.33 1.95
CA PRO A 19 16.20 -18.24 1.08
C PRO A 19 15.56 -19.36 1.91
N VAL A 20 14.43 -19.87 1.45
CA VAL A 20 13.76 -21.03 2.05
C VAL A 20 13.35 -22.03 0.96
N GLU A 21 13.63 -23.32 1.19
CA GLU A 21 13.22 -24.40 0.28
C GLU A 21 11.77 -24.83 0.53
N GLN A 22 11.40 -24.98 1.81
CA GLN A 22 10.04 -25.32 2.22
C GLN A 22 9.36 -24.06 2.77
N PRO A 23 8.33 -23.53 2.10
CA PRO A 23 7.67 -22.33 2.56
C PRO A 23 6.99 -22.57 3.92
N PRO A 24 6.82 -21.51 4.73
CA PRO A 24 6.12 -21.63 6.00
C PRO A 24 4.66 -22.02 5.78
N VAL A 25 4.09 -22.75 6.74
CA VAL A 25 2.65 -22.99 6.81
C VAL A 25 2.02 -21.72 7.33
N LEU A 26 1.26 -21.00 6.48
CA LEU A 26 0.58 -19.77 6.89
C LEU A 26 -0.53 -20.07 7.90
N ASP A 27 -0.19 -20.02 9.19
CA ASP A 27 -1.10 -20.19 10.32
C ASP A 27 -0.94 -19.07 11.36
N GLY A 28 0.02 -18.16 11.15
CA GLY A 28 0.32 -17.03 12.02
C GLY A 28 1.34 -17.34 13.10
N ASN A 29 1.87 -18.57 13.19
CA ASN A 29 2.79 -19.02 14.23
C ASN A 29 4.27 -18.99 13.78
N VAL A 30 4.83 -17.79 13.74
CA VAL A 30 6.23 -17.57 13.32
C VAL A 30 7.25 -18.33 14.18
N LEU A 31 7.01 -18.49 15.49
CA LEU A 31 7.97 -19.14 16.38
C LEU A 31 7.92 -20.67 16.35
N GLY A 32 6.79 -21.23 15.93
CA GLY A 32 6.60 -22.67 15.81
C GLY A 32 7.03 -23.27 14.47
N ASP A 33 7.24 -22.43 13.45
CA ASP A 33 7.58 -22.89 12.11
C ASP A 33 9.11 -22.86 11.85
N PRO A 34 9.74 -24.01 11.50
CA PRO A 34 11.17 -24.10 11.24
C PRO A 34 11.64 -23.30 10.01
N ALA A 35 10.76 -22.94 9.07
CA ALA A 35 11.09 -22.11 7.91
C ALA A 35 11.74 -20.76 8.31
N TRP A 36 11.41 -20.25 9.49
CA TRP A 36 11.92 -18.98 10.01
C TRP A 36 13.28 -19.08 10.72
N ALA A 37 13.77 -20.29 11.00
CA ALA A 37 14.92 -20.50 11.89
C ALA A 37 16.24 -19.92 11.35
N ALA A 38 16.42 -19.91 10.02
CA ALA A 38 17.63 -19.40 9.38
C ALA A 38 17.62 -17.86 9.19
N ALA A 39 16.46 -17.21 9.35
CA ALA A 39 16.32 -15.78 9.13
C ALA A 39 16.71 -14.99 10.38
N ALA A 40 17.71 -14.12 10.26
CA ALA A 40 18.09 -13.22 11.33
C ALA A 40 16.98 -12.19 11.57
N PRO A 41 16.49 -12.02 12.82
CA PRO A 41 15.40 -11.09 13.07
C PRO A 41 15.89 -9.63 13.08
N ALA A 42 15.20 -8.77 12.32
CA ALA A 42 15.23 -7.33 12.51
C ALA A 42 14.62 -6.96 13.87
N THR A 43 15.43 -6.31 14.70
CA THR A 43 15.08 -5.90 16.07
C THR A 43 15.49 -4.45 16.36
N GLY A 44 15.26 -4.01 17.60
CA GLY A 44 15.67 -2.69 18.07
C GLY A 44 14.80 -1.57 17.52
N PHE A 45 13.47 -1.77 17.57
CA PHE A 45 12.50 -0.74 17.25
C PHE A 45 12.65 0.44 18.22
N ARG A 46 12.48 1.65 17.70
CA ARG A 46 12.57 2.91 18.44
C ARG A 46 11.23 3.62 18.38
N GLN A 47 10.82 4.17 19.52
CA GLN A 47 9.61 4.98 19.61
C GLN A 47 9.74 6.24 18.77
N ASN A 48 8.66 6.56 18.08
CA ASN A 48 8.39 7.88 17.52
C ASN A 48 7.44 8.67 18.44
N ALA A 49 6.47 7.97 19.03
CA ALA A 49 5.61 8.45 20.11
C ALA A 49 5.42 7.32 21.13
N PRO A 50 5.20 7.63 22.42
CA PRO A 50 5.21 8.98 23.01
C PRO A 50 6.62 9.59 23.15
N ASP A 51 7.64 8.76 23.42
CA ASP A 51 8.97 9.22 23.79
C ASP A 51 9.97 9.00 22.65
N GLU A 52 10.06 9.96 21.72
CA GLU A 52 10.90 9.87 20.52
C GLU A 52 12.35 9.43 20.82
N GLY A 53 12.81 8.41 20.09
CA GLY A 53 14.17 7.87 20.19
C GLY A 53 14.38 6.85 21.32
N GLN A 54 13.43 6.69 22.25
CA GLN A 54 13.51 5.64 23.26
C GLN A 54 13.34 4.25 22.63
N PRO A 55 13.88 3.17 23.25
CA PRO A 55 13.52 1.81 22.86
C PRO A 55 12.00 1.60 22.91
N ALA A 56 11.44 0.85 21.95
CA ALA A 56 10.05 0.42 22.01
C ALA A 56 9.78 -0.29 23.35
N THR A 57 8.63 -0.02 23.97
CA THR A 57 8.31 -0.62 25.27
C THR A 57 8.02 -2.11 25.13
N GLU A 58 7.43 -2.55 24.02
CA GLU A 58 7.25 -3.97 23.75
C GLU A 58 8.12 -4.43 22.58
N ARG A 59 8.77 -5.59 22.74
CA ARG A 59 9.74 -6.09 21.77
C ARG A 59 9.03 -6.50 20.48
N THR A 60 9.60 -6.15 19.34
CA THR A 60 9.14 -6.62 18.03
C THR A 60 10.31 -7.25 17.27
N GLU A 61 10.06 -8.39 16.64
CA GLU A 61 10.99 -9.07 15.74
C GLU A 61 10.34 -9.21 14.36
N VAL A 62 11.11 -8.95 13.31
CA VAL A 62 10.68 -9.18 11.93
C VAL A 62 11.71 -10.08 11.24
N ARG A 63 11.26 -11.15 10.61
CA ARG A 63 12.07 -12.08 9.82
C ARG A 63 11.61 -12.03 8.38
N ILE A 64 12.56 -12.08 7.45
CA ILE A 64 12.26 -12.05 6.02
C ILE A 64 12.87 -13.31 5.40
N ILE A 65 12.01 -14.09 4.74
CA ILE A 65 12.45 -15.22 3.93
C ILE A 65 11.84 -15.14 2.54
N PHE A 66 12.41 -15.82 1.57
CA PHE A 66 11.87 -15.87 0.22
C PHE A 66 12.02 -17.28 -0.37
N GLY A 67 10.98 -17.71 -1.08
CA GLY A 67 11.00 -18.91 -1.92
C GLY A 67 10.98 -18.56 -3.40
N GLU A 68 10.74 -19.55 -4.26
CA GLU A 68 10.79 -19.39 -5.72
C GLU A 68 9.83 -18.34 -6.30
N GLY A 69 8.73 -18.00 -5.61
CA GLY A 69 7.71 -17.10 -6.16
C GLY A 69 7.08 -16.16 -5.15
N THR A 70 7.56 -16.14 -3.92
CA THR A 70 6.90 -15.44 -2.80
C THR A 70 7.92 -14.92 -1.81
N LEU A 71 7.75 -13.65 -1.45
CA LEU A 71 8.37 -13.04 -0.29
C LEU A 71 7.49 -13.33 0.94
N TYR A 72 8.09 -13.83 2.00
CA TYR A 72 7.42 -14.05 3.27
C TYR A 72 8.00 -13.13 4.34
N VAL A 73 7.12 -12.53 5.15
CA VAL A 73 7.50 -11.69 6.27
C VAL A 73 6.84 -12.23 7.53
N GLY A 74 7.65 -12.67 8.48
CA GLY A 74 7.21 -13.19 9.77
C GLY A 74 7.44 -12.14 10.84
N VAL A 75 6.40 -11.72 11.54
CA VAL A 75 6.49 -10.74 12.63
C VAL A 75 6.07 -11.37 13.95
N VAL A 76 6.86 -11.12 14.99
CA VAL A 76 6.53 -11.47 16.38
C VAL A 76 6.46 -10.17 17.17
N CYS A 77 5.25 -9.84 17.61
CA CYS A 77 4.94 -8.69 18.45
C CYS A 77 4.78 -9.19 19.88
N TYR A 78 5.87 -9.15 20.66
CA TYR A 78 5.79 -9.46 22.07
C TYR A 78 4.94 -8.41 22.78
N ASP A 79 4.19 -8.83 23.78
CA ASP A 79 3.46 -7.94 24.68
C ASP A 79 3.47 -8.55 26.09
N ARG A 80 3.86 -7.77 27.11
CA ARG A 80 3.88 -8.24 28.51
C ARG A 80 2.50 -8.45 29.12
N GLU A 81 1.45 -7.90 28.50
CA GLU A 81 0.05 -8.04 28.88
C GLU A 81 -0.79 -8.46 27.66
N PRO A 82 -0.63 -9.71 27.13
CA PRO A 82 -1.32 -10.13 25.89
C PRO A 82 -2.84 -10.05 25.97
N SER A 83 -3.41 -10.24 27.17
CA SER A 83 -4.86 -10.11 27.40
C SER A 83 -5.39 -8.69 27.25
N ALA A 84 -4.51 -7.68 27.22
CA ALA A 84 -4.84 -6.27 27.06
C ALA A 84 -4.61 -5.76 25.62
N ILE A 85 -4.25 -6.64 24.68
CA ILE A 85 -4.10 -6.29 23.26
C ILE A 85 -5.43 -5.75 22.74
N ILE A 86 -5.42 -4.54 22.19
CA ILE A 86 -6.61 -3.90 21.65
C ILE A 86 -6.82 -4.37 20.22
N MET A 87 -7.80 -5.24 20.04
CA MET A 87 -8.31 -5.66 18.74
C MET A 87 -9.60 -4.91 18.47
N ASN A 88 -9.61 -4.02 17.48
CA ASN A 88 -10.87 -3.49 16.97
C ASN A 88 -11.51 -4.52 16.04
N ASP A 89 -12.83 -4.46 15.96
CA ASP A 89 -13.64 -5.28 15.06
C ASP A 89 -13.10 -5.20 13.62
N SER A 90 -12.93 -6.37 12.99
CA SER A 90 -12.40 -6.63 11.63
C SER A 90 -13.22 -6.03 10.48
N ARG A 91 -14.01 -4.99 10.77
CA ARG A 91 -14.76 -4.27 9.75
C ARG A 91 -13.78 -3.68 8.75
N ARG A 92 -14.02 -4.06 7.49
CA ARG A 92 -13.46 -3.40 6.30
C ARG A 92 -13.52 -1.89 6.50
N ASP A 93 -12.41 -1.20 6.22
CA ASP A 93 -12.22 0.25 6.35
C ASP A 93 -11.92 0.80 7.77
N SER A 94 -11.61 -0.04 8.77
CA SER A 94 -11.15 0.44 10.08
C SER A 94 -9.68 0.92 10.06
N SER A 95 -9.40 2.01 10.77
CA SER A 95 -8.04 2.58 10.85
C SER A 95 -7.09 1.65 11.59
N MET A 96 -5.93 1.39 10.99
CA MET A 96 -4.85 0.64 11.65
C MET A 96 -4.27 1.34 12.89
N ALA A 97 -4.56 2.64 13.05
CA ALA A 97 -4.11 3.41 14.21
C ALA A 97 -4.94 3.14 15.47
N ASP A 98 -6.15 2.58 15.34
CA ASP A 98 -7.08 2.39 16.46
C ASP A 98 -6.97 1.00 17.12
N ALA A 99 -6.09 0.14 16.61
CA ALA A 99 -5.84 -1.20 17.13
C ALA A 99 -4.34 -1.49 17.20
N ASP A 100 -3.99 -2.57 17.91
CA ASP A 100 -2.67 -3.13 17.85
C ASP A 100 -2.38 -3.65 16.44
N SER A 101 -1.37 -3.06 15.82
CA SER A 101 -1.10 -3.28 14.40
C SER A 101 0.38 -3.28 14.04
N PHE A 102 0.66 -3.85 12.87
CA PHE A 102 1.97 -3.88 12.24
C PHE A 102 1.82 -3.48 10.78
N MET A 103 2.69 -2.60 10.30
CA MET A 103 2.75 -2.19 8.91
C MET A 103 4.19 -2.24 8.41
N MET A 104 4.35 -2.48 7.11
CA MET A 104 5.61 -2.37 6.40
C MET A 104 5.44 -1.58 5.12
N VAL A 105 6.50 -0.89 4.71
CA VAL A 105 6.63 -0.26 3.39
C VAL A 105 7.80 -0.89 2.64
N LEU A 106 7.61 -1.15 1.34
CA LEU A 106 8.60 -1.74 0.45
C LEU A 106 8.87 -0.80 -0.73
N ASP A 107 10.09 -0.28 -0.83
CA ASP A 107 10.62 0.41 -2.01
C ASP A 107 11.37 -0.60 -2.88
N THR A 108 10.68 -1.23 -3.82
CA THR A 108 11.26 -2.31 -4.64
C THR A 108 12.24 -1.82 -5.71
N PHE A 109 12.19 -0.53 -6.07
CA PHE A 109 13.09 0.07 -7.07
C PHE A 109 14.25 0.85 -6.44
N LEU A 110 14.21 1.03 -5.12
CA LEU A 110 15.15 1.83 -4.34
C LEU A 110 15.21 3.30 -4.81
N ASP A 111 14.08 3.82 -5.31
CA ASP A 111 13.97 5.19 -5.82
C ASP A 111 13.70 6.24 -4.72
N ARG A 112 13.50 5.76 -3.49
CA ARG A 112 13.29 6.49 -2.24
C ARG A 112 12.04 7.37 -2.24
N GLN A 113 11.10 7.09 -3.14
CA GLN A 113 9.92 7.91 -3.35
C GLN A 113 8.65 7.07 -3.46
N ASN A 114 8.72 5.91 -4.09
CA ASN A 114 7.57 5.08 -4.37
C ASN A 114 7.70 3.73 -3.66
N GLY A 115 6.57 3.15 -3.25
CA GLY A 115 6.59 1.85 -2.61
C GLY A 115 5.21 1.25 -2.39
N PHE A 116 5.20 0.03 -1.88
CA PHE A 116 3.99 -0.71 -1.52
C PHE A 116 3.90 -0.83 -0.01
N VAL A 117 2.69 -0.69 0.53
CA VAL A 117 2.41 -0.83 1.95
C VAL A 117 1.61 -2.10 2.16
N PHE A 118 1.98 -2.86 3.18
CA PHE A 118 1.24 -4.02 3.65
C PHE A 118 1.13 -3.94 5.16
N GLY A 119 -0.01 -4.30 5.73
CA GLY A 119 -0.22 -4.21 7.15
C GLY A 119 -1.30 -5.15 7.66
N THR A 120 -1.23 -5.46 8.94
CA THR A 120 -2.26 -6.21 9.63
C THR A 120 -2.46 -5.76 11.07
N THR A 121 -3.59 -6.15 11.65
CA THR A 121 -3.86 -6.03 13.10
C THR A 121 -3.71 -7.39 13.76
N ALA A 122 -3.67 -7.44 15.09
CA ALA A 122 -3.71 -8.73 15.81
C ALA A 122 -4.95 -9.60 15.46
N ALA A 123 -6.03 -8.96 14.97
CA ALA A 123 -7.25 -9.62 14.50
C ALA A 123 -7.19 -10.10 13.04
N GLY A 124 -6.08 -9.90 12.33
CA GLY A 124 -5.90 -10.38 10.95
C GLY A 124 -6.56 -9.51 9.87
N GLN A 125 -6.81 -8.22 10.16
CA GLN A 125 -7.24 -7.27 9.13
C GLN A 125 -6.18 -7.14 8.04
N GLU A 126 -6.57 -7.18 6.78
CA GLU A 126 -5.67 -6.87 5.65
C GLU A 126 -5.70 -5.36 5.37
N TYR A 127 -4.51 -4.77 5.16
CA TYR A 127 -4.35 -3.38 4.76
C TYR A 127 -3.23 -3.27 3.74
N ASP A 128 -3.51 -2.66 2.60
CA ASP A 128 -2.52 -2.39 1.58
C ASP A 128 -2.71 -1.03 0.91
N GLY A 129 -1.72 -0.66 0.09
CA GLY A 129 -1.77 0.54 -0.70
C GLY A 129 -0.44 0.87 -1.34
N GLN A 130 -0.43 1.90 -2.18
CA GLN A 130 0.76 2.35 -2.88
C GLN A 130 1.16 3.75 -2.44
N VAL A 131 2.42 3.94 -2.06
CA VAL A 131 3.01 5.24 -1.75
C VAL A 131 3.65 5.82 -3.02
N ILE A 132 3.45 7.12 -3.23
CA ILE A 132 4.01 7.90 -4.33
C ILE A 132 4.63 9.16 -3.75
N ASN A 133 5.84 9.52 -4.19
CA ASN A 133 6.57 10.72 -3.75
C ASN A 133 6.62 10.87 -2.23
N GLU A 134 6.96 9.80 -1.51
CA GLU A 134 7.06 9.75 -0.05
C GLU A 134 5.79 10.17 0.70
N GLY A 135 4.62 9.90 0.12
CA GLY A 135 3.34 10.30 0.72
C GLY A 135 2.88 11.69 0.32
N GLY A 136 3.65 12.43 -0.49
CA GLY A 136 3.30 13.74 -1.05
C GLY A 136 3.12 14.84 -0.01
N ASP A 137 4.18 15.62 0.23
CA ASP A 137 4.29 16.81 1.08
C ASP A 137 3.00 17.36 1.72
N ARG A 138 2.68 16.85 2.91
CA ARG A 138 2.14 17.68 4.01
C ARG A 138 3.05 17.56 5.22
N GLY A 139 4.24 18.14 5.09
CA GLY A 139 4.96 18.60 6.27
C GLY A 139 4.12 19.66 6.99
N GLY A 140 3.93 19.47 8.29
CA GLY A 140 3.38 20.50 9.19
C GLY A 140 1.86 20.50 9.34
N PHE A 141 1.41 20.19 10.56
CA PHE A 141 0.07 20.49 11.09
C PHE A 141 -1.11 19.80 10.39
N GLY A 142 -1.07 18.48 10.32
CA GLY A 142 -2.25 17.64 10.11
C GLY A 142 -2.43 16.75 11.33
N GLN A 143 -3.42 17.09 12.15
CA GLN A 143 -3.86 16.35 13.32
C GLN A 143 -3.96 14.84 13.03
N ALA A 144 -3.36 14.03 13.91
CA ALA A 144 -3.73 12.63 14.06
C ALA A 144 -5.21 12.62 14.50
N GLY A 145 -6.09 12.45 13.52
CA GLY A 145 -7.53 12.65 13.65
C GLY A 145 -8.03 13.61 12.56
N ASP A 146 -8.74 13.06 11.58
CA ASP A 146 -9.39 13.78 10.48
C ASP A 146 -8.52 14.18 9.27
N GLY A 147 -7.44 13.44 9.02
CA GLY A 147 -6.81 13.38 7.70
C GLY A 147 -7.68 12.55 6.76
N GLY A 148 -8.78 13.13 6.27
CA GLY A 148 -9.68 12.49 5.30
C GLY A 148 -8.88 11.76 4.23
N PHE A 149 -9.06 10.45 4.20
CA PHE A 149 -8.58 9.57 3.14
C PHE A 149 -8.97 10.20 1.81
N SER A 150 -8.04 10.88 1.15
CA SER A 150 -8.30 11.39 -0.19
C SER A 150 -8.41 10.16 -1.08
N ARG A 151 -9.63 9.65 -1.23
CA ARG A 151 -10.05 8.57 -2.15
C ARG A 151 -9.86 8.97 -3.62
N GLY A 152 -9.00 9.94 -3.91
CA GLY A 152 -8.72 10.51 -5.21
C GLY A 152 -7.23 10.63 -5.46
N SER A 153 -6.87 10.49 -6.74
CA SER A 153 -5.55 10.45 -7.39
C SER A 153 -4.49 11.52 -7.03
N GLY A 154 -4.76 12.41 -6.07
CA GLY A 154 -3.90 13.56 -5.73
C GLY A 154 -3.16 13.47 -4.38
N GLY A 155 -3.43 12.46 -3.54
CA GLY A 155 -2.65 12.20 -2.32
C GLY A 155 -1.46 11.27 -2.62
N GLY A 156 -0.31 11.45 -1.98
CA GLY A 156 0.85 10.57 -2.20
C GLY A 156 0.71 9.15 -1.62
N PHE A 157 -0.51 8.74 -1.28
CA PHE A 157 -0.85 7.38 -0.90
C PHE A 157 -2.16 6.97 -1.57
N ASN A 158 -2.13 5.85 -2.29
CA ASN A 158 -3.24 5.26 -3.02
C ASN A 158 -3.75 4.01 -2.28
N LEU A 159 -4.84 4.16 -1.55
CA LEU A 159 -5.56 3.09 -0.85
C LEU A 159 -6.37 2.18 -1.78
N ASN A 160 -6.57 2.57 -3.04
CA ASN A 160 -7.33 1.77 -4.00
C ASN A 160 -6.46 0.72 -4.70
N TRP A 161 -5.15 0.75 -4.47
CA TRP A 161 -4.26 -0.31 -4.91
C TRP A 161 -4.54 -1.56 -4.05
N ASP A 162 -4.97 -2.63 -4.70
CA ASP A 162 -5.40 -3.89 -4.08
C ASP A 162 -4.50 -5.02 -4.58
N GLY A 163 -3.62 -5.50 -3.71
CA GLY A 163 -2.63 -6.52 -4.04
C GLY A 163 -3.16 -7.93 -3.75
N ALA A 164 -2.80 -8.90 -4.59
CA ALA A 164 -3.01 -10.31 -4.25
C ALA A 164 -1.95 -10.82 -3.27
N TRP A 165 -2.22 -10.79 -1.97
CA TRP A 165 -1.34 -11.32 -0.91
C TRP A 165 -2.18 -11.99 0.19
N GLN A 166 -1.53 -12.60 1.18
CA GLN A 166 -2.20 -13.24 2.30
C GLN A 166 -1.53 -12.90 3.62
N VAL A 167 -2.32 -12.82 4.69
CA VAL A 167 -1.81 -12.77 6.06
C VAL A 167 -2.58 -13.68 7.00
N ARG A 168 -1.86 -14.27 7.95
CA ARG A 168 -2.44 -15.00 9.08
C ARG A 168 -1.84 -14.48 10.37
N THR A 169 -2.66 -14.40 11.41
CA THR A 169 -2.25 -13.92 12.73
C THR A 169 -2.59 -14.94 13.80
N ALA A 170 -1.75 -15.01 14.83
CA ALA A 170 -1.99 -15.84 16.00
C ALA A 170 -1.72 -15.02 17.26
N VAL A 171 -2.67 -15.01 18.18
CA VAL A 171 -2.51 -14.42 19.52
C VAL A 171 -2.13 -15.54 20.49
N SER A 172 -1.15 -15.29 21.35
CA SER A 172 -0.63 -16.26 22.30
C SER A 172 -0.26 -15.60 23.64
N ASP A 173 0.34 -16.38 24.53
CA ASP A 173 0.81 -15.93 25.84
C ASP A 173 2.03 -14.99 25.79
N ILE A 174 2.70 -14.89 24.63
CA ILE A 174 3.81 -13.95 24.42
C ILE A 174 3.39 -12.62 23.81
N GLY A 175 2.15 -12.49 23.33
CA GLY A 175 1.67 -11.37 22.53
C GLY A 175 0.93 -11.86 21.29
N TRP A 176 1.37 -11.45 20.11
CA TRP A 176 0.82 -11.98 18.85
C TRP A 176 1.89 -12.04 17.76
N SER A 177 1.66 -12.86 16.74
CA SER A 177 2.51 -12.97 15.56
C SER A 177 1.68 -12.94 14.29
N ALA A 178 2.33 -12.62 13.17
CA ALA A 178 1.72 -12.67 11.86
C ALA A 178 2.70 -13.16 10.79
N GLU A 179 2.13 -13.80 9.78
CA GLU A 179 2.85 -14.29 8.61
C GLU A 179 2.23 -13.70 7.36
N PHE A 180 3.01 -12.89 6.64
CA PHE A 180 2.65 -12.33 5.35
C PHE A 180 3.23 -13.21 4.24
N ALA A 181 2.42 -13.51 3.24
CA ALA A 181 2.87 -14.10 1.97
C ALA A 181 2.54 -13.15 0.82
N ILE A 182 3.58 -12.59 0.21
CA ILE A 182 3.50 -11.63 -0.88
C ILE A 182 4.12 -12.27 -2.12
N PRO A 183 3.30 -12.82 -3.03
CA PRO A 183 3.78 -13.29 -4.31
C PRO A 183 4.55 -12.20 -5.05
N PHE A 184 5.70 -12.51 -5.63
CA PHE A 184 6.49 -11.52 -6.37
C PHE A 184 5.70 -10.89 -7.52
N ARG A 185 4.77 -11.64 -8.13
CA ARG A 185 3.85 -11.13 -9.17
C ARG A 185 2.91 -10.01 -8.70
N THR A 186 2.73 -9.84 -7.40
CA THR A 186 1.84 -8.83 -6.81
C THR A 186 2.45 -7.44 -6.85
N ILE A 187 3.78 -7.34 -6.81
CA ILE A 187 4.52 -6.08 -6.76
C ILE A 187 5.46 -5.96 -7.95
N ARG A 188 5.73 -4.73 -8.36
CA ARG A 188 6.69 -4.46 -9.46
C ARG A 188 8.11 -4.38 -8.88
N TYR A 189 9.10 -4.91 -9.59
CA TYR A 189 10.51 -4.89 -9.17
C TYR A 189 11.47 -4.96 -10.37
N PRO A 190 12.71 -4.46 -10.27
CA PRO A 190 13.66 -4.46 -11.38
C PRO A 190 14.08 -5.88 -11.76
N ALA A 191 14.24 -6.15 -13.06
CA ALA A 191 14.70 -7.44 -13.58
C ALA A 191 16.20 -7.65 -13.29
N ARG A 192 16.53 -8.15 -12.09
CA ARG A 192 17.89 -8.41 -11.61
C ARG A 192 17.89 -9.66 -10.73
N ASP A 193 18.97 -10.45 -10.76
CA ASP A 193 19.04 -11.69 -9.96
C ASP A 193 19.06 -11.40 -8.45
N THR A 194 19.93 -10.47 -8.04
CA THR A 194 19.98 -9.96 -6.66
C THR A 194 19.25 -8.63 -6.56
N GLN A 195 18.33 -8.56 -5.60
CA GLN A 195 17.51 -7.41 -5.30
C GLN A 195 18.05 -6.69 -4.06
N SER A 196 17.89 -5.37 -4.05
CA SER A 196 18.04 -4.55 -2.85
C SER A 196 16.86 -3.59 -2.81
N TRP A 197 16.05 -3.69 -1.77
CA TRP A 197 14.81 -2.95 -1.61
C TRP A 197 14.88 -2.09 -0.36
N GLY A 198 14.26 -0.91 -0.38
CA GLY A 198 14.07 -0.11 0.82
C GLY A 198 12.95 -0.71 1.67
N VAL A 199 13.12 -0.71 2.99
CA VAL A 199 12.11 -1.22 3.91
C VAL A 199 12.07 -0.44 5.21
N ASN A 200 10.87 -0.24 5.73
CA ASN A 200 10.69 0.12 7.12
C ASN A 200 9.46 -0.60 7.71
N PHE A 201 9.46 -0.73 9.02
CA PHE A 201 8.44 -1.42 9.79
C PHE A 201 7.88 -0.48 10.85
N GLN A 202 6.57 -0.47 11.02
CA GLN A 202 5.87 0.25 12.07
C GLN A 202 5.13 -0.74 12.97
N ARG A 203 5.31 -0.60 14.28
CA ARG A 203 4.49 -1.25 15.31
C ARG A 203 3.64 -0.20 16.00
N ASN A 204 2.33 -0.42 16.06
CA ASN A 204 1.41 0.37 16.88
C ASN A 204 0.96 -0.45 18.09
N ILE A 205 1.22 0.03 19.30
CA ILE A 205 0.79 -0.58 20.56
C ILE A 205 -0.29 0.33 21.15
N ARG A 206 -1.54 0.05 20.82
CA ARG A 206 -2.64 0.99 20.98
C ARG A 206 -2.92 1.29 22.45
N ARG A 207 -2.79 0.29 23.33
CA ARG A 207 -3.01 0.45 24.78
C ARG A 207 -2.03 1.41 25.45
N ARG A 208 -0.84 1.56 24.87
CA ARG A 208 0.21 2.48 25.34
C ARG A 208 0.26 3.80 24.56
N ASN A 209 -0.59 3.95 23.54
CA ASN A 209 -0.50 5.05 22.57
C ASN A 209 0.91 5.20 21.98
N GLU A 210 1.55 4.06 21.70
CA GLU A 210 2.94 3.99 21.26
C GLU A 210 3.01 3.60 19.78
N THR A 211 3.81 4.35 19.03
CA THR A 211 4.19 4.02 17.66
C THR A 211 5.70 3.91 17.60
N ALA A 212 6.20 2.76 17.14
CA ALA A 212 7.62 2.48 17.03
C ALA A 212 8.00 2.07 15.61
N TYR A 213 9.19 2.48 15.17
CA TYR A 213 9.75 2.13 13.86
C TYR A 213 11.04 1.34 13.99
N TRP A 214 11.29 0.44 13.03
CA TRP A 214 12.55 -0.29 12.98
C TRP A 214 13.71 0.58 12.49
N ALA A 215 13.55 1.28 11.37
CA ALA A 215 14.42 2.38 10.96
C ALA A 215 13.83 3.68 11.55
N PRO A 216 14.50 4.33 12.52
CA PRO A 216 13.93 5.44 13.27
C PRO A 216 13.56 6.61 12.37
N LEU A 217 12.37 7.18 12.60
CA LEU A 217 11.87 8.34 11.88
C LEU A 217 11.66 9.50 12.87
N PRO A 218 12.07 10.73 12.50
CA PRO A 218 11.68 11.94 13.21
C PRO A 218 10.16 12.05 13.34
N ARG A 219 9.66 12.66 14.43
CA ARG A 219 8.22 12.82 14.71
C ARG A 219 7.37 13.47 13.61
N GLN A 220 7.98 14.28 12.76
CA GLN A 220 7.29 14.93 11.64
C GLN A 220 7.03 13.98 10.45
N TYR A 221 7.62 12.79 10.44
CA TYR A 221 7.51 11.81 9.38
C TYR A 221 6.78 10.56 9.87
N ASN A 222 6.17 9.85 8.92
CA ASN A 222 5.51 8.57 9.12
C ASN A 222 6.17 7.48 8.27
N LEU A 223 5.63 6.26 8.31
CA LEU A 223 6.14 5.10 7.58
C LEU A 223 6.41 5.36 6.09
N TYR A 224 5.71 6.31 5.46
CA TYR A 224 5.80 6.60 4.03
C TYR A 224 7.05 7.41 3.64
N ARG A 225 7.90 7.80 4.61
CA ARG A 225 9.16 8.49 4.35
C ARG A 225 10.27 7.53 3.87
N LEU A 226 10.19 7.11 2.61
CA LEU A 226 11.09 6.08 2.04
C LEU A 226 12.57 6.52 1.95
N SER A 227 12.86 7.82 1.88
CA SER A 227 14.25 8.33 1.90
C SER A 227 15.01 8.04 3.20
N LEU A 228 14.29 7.73 4.28
CA LEU A 228 14.85 7.38 5.59
C LEU A 228 14.63 5.90 5.95
N ALA A 229 14.12 5.09 5.02
CA ALA A 229 13.93 3.66 5.23
C ALA A 229 15.28 2.92 5.37
N GLY A 230 15.23 1.76 6.04
CA GLY A 230 16.31 0.79 5.98
C GLY A 230 16.31 0.03 4.65
N GLN A 231 17.06 -1.07 4.59
CA GLN A 231 17.20 -1.88 3.38
C GLN A 231 17.06 -3.37 3.66
N ILE A 232 16.48 -4.09 2.70
CA ILE A 232 16.55 -5.54 2.60
C ILE A 232 17.77 -5.89 1.74
N ALA A 233 18.61 -6.79 2.25
CA ALA A 233 19.74 -7.37 1.52
C ALA A 233 19.54 -8.87 1.32
N GLY A 234 20.29 -9.47 0.38
CA GLY A 234 20.29 -10.91 0.14
C GLY A 234 19.05 -11.47 -0.57
N LEU A 235 18.12 -10.61 -1.00
CA LEU A 235 16.90 -11.03 -1.69
C LEU A 235 17.20 -11.46 -3.14
N ALA A 236 16.68 -12.60 -3.56
CA ALA A 236 16.67 -13.01 -4.96
C ALA A 236 15.21 -13.16 -5.42
N ALA A 237 14.85 -12.42 -6.47
CA ALA A 237 13.50 -12.46 -7.04
C ALA A 237 13.56 -13.09 -8.44
N PRO A 238 12.49 -13.78 -8.89
CA PRO A 238 12.47 -14.41 -10.21
C PRO A 238 12.64 -13.39 -11.33
N VAL A 239 13.60 -13.66 -12.23
CA VAL A 239 13.85 -12.87 -13.44
C VAL A 239 13.15 -13.56 -14.63
N GLY A 240 12.34 -12.81 -15.38
CA GLY A 240 11.76 -13.28 -16.65
C GLY A 240 10.47 -14.10 -16.58
N GLY A 241 9.84 -14.23 -15.40
CA GLY A 241 8.67 -15.11 -15.18
C GLY A 241 7.35 -14.42 -14.82
N THR A 242 7.24 -13.10 -14.89
CA THR A 242 6.04 -12.36 -14.43
C THR A 242 5.14 -11.90 -15.57
N SER A 243 5.11 -12.59 -16.71
CA SER A 243 4.14 -12.30 -17.77
C SER A 243 2.74 -12.71 -17.33
N ASN A 244 1.97 -11.72 -16.89
CA ASN A 244 0.57 -11.89 -16.51
C ASN A 244 -0.31 -11.20 -17.56
N LEU A 245 -1.29 -11.93 -18.09
CA LEU A 245 -2.29 -11.41 -19.01
C LEU A 245 -3.65 -11.47 -18.33
N GLN A 246 -4.21 -10.31 -18.01
CA GLN A 246 -5.55 -10.18 -17.48
C GLN A 246 -6.46 -9.55 -18.55
N PHE A 247 -7.59 -10.18 -18.80
CA PHE A 247 -8.62 -9.67 -19.70
C PHE A 247 -9.95 -9.59 -18.95
N THR A 248 -10.53 -8.40 -18.92
CA THR A 248 -11.77 -8.11 -18.19
C THR A 248 -12.83 -7.65 -19.20
N PRO A 249 -13.67 -8.55 -19.75
CA PRO A 249 -14.75 -8.18 -20.65
C PRO A 249 -15.95 -7.60 -19.88
N TYR A 250 -16.69 -6.69 -20.49
CA TYR A 250 -17.97 -6.20 -19.97
C TYR A 250 -19.03 -6.04 -21.05
N VAL A 251 -20.29 -6.17 -20.65
CA VAL A 251 -21.47 -5.97 -21.49
C VAL A 251 -22.51 -5.17 -20.72
N VAL A 252 -23.01 -4.10 -21.33
CA VAL A 252 -24.06 -3.23 -20.78
C VAL A 252 -25.35 -3.47 -21.57
N GLY A 253 -26.44 -3.73 -20.86
CA GLY A 253 -27.78 -3.86 -21.42
C GLY A 253 -28.75 -2.91 -20.75
N GLU A 254 -29.59 -2.24 -21.54
CA GLU A 254 -30.66 -1.37 -21.06
C GLU A 254 -31.99 -2.11 -21.14
N VAL A 255 -32.77 -2.07 -20.05
CA VAL A 255 -34.13 -2.61 -20.01
C VAL A 255 -35.12 -1.48 -19.75
N GLY A 256 -35.71 -0.97 -20.82
CA GLY A 256 -36.77 0.03 -20.74
C GLY A 256 -38.15 -0.63 -20.64
N SER A 257 -38.96 -0.23 -19.65
CA SER A 257 -40.39 -0.58 -19.58
C SER A 257 -41.24 0.66 -19.89
N ARG A 258 -42.05 0.61 -20.96
CA ARG A 258 -43.03 1.67 -21.24
C ARG A 258 -44.33 1.36 -20.49
N SER A 259 -44.74 2.21 -19.56
CA SER A 259 -46.07 2.18 -18.96
C SER A 259 -47.07 2.83 -19.92
N GLY A 260 -47.65 2.03 -20.81
CA GLY A 260 -48.72 2.39 -21.75
C GLY A 260 -49.39 1.13 -22.32
N ALA A 261 -50.59 1.26 -22.89
CA ALA A 261 -51.59 0.19 -23.16
C ALA A 261 -51.16 -1.04 -23.98
N SER A 262 -49.90 -1.15 -24.38
CA SER A 262 -49.26 -2.37 -24.89
C SER A 262 -47.90 -2.51 -24.21
N GLY A 263 -47.89 -3.05 -22.98
CA GLY A 263 -46.68 -3.21 -22.17
C GLY A 263 -45.72 -4.24 -22.77
N GLY A 264 -44.81 -3.79 -23.63
CA GLY A 264 -43.69 -4.57 -24.13
C GLY A 264 -42.42 -4.23 -23.35
N ARG A 265 -41.73 -5.26 -22.85
CA ARG A 265 -40.39 -5.12 -22.26
C ARG A 265 -39.39 -5.08 -23.42
N ALA A 266 -38.67 -3.97 -23.59
CA ALA A 266 -37.63 -3.86 -24.60
C ALA A 266 -36.27 -4.02 -23.92
N THR A 267 -35.61 -5.15 -24.15
CA THR A 267 -34.20 -5.39 -23.80
C THR A 267 -33.36 -4.97 -25.00
N ALA A 268 -32.54 -3.94 -24.85
CA ALA A 268 -31.54 -3.55 -25.84
C ALA A 268 -30.15 -3.76 -25.25
N VAL A 269 -29.26 -4.46 -25.96
CA VAL A 269 -27.84 -4.51 -25.59
C VAL A 269 -27.22 -3.18 -26.02
N GLY A 270 -26.73 -2.38 -25.06
CA GLY A 270 -26.30 -1.00 -25.27
C GLY A 270 -24.82 -0.86 -25.65
N ALA A 271 -23.93 -1.65 -25.02
CA ALA A 271 -22.50 -1.61 -25.32
C ALA A 271 -21.78 -2.89 -24.85
N ALA A 272 -20.62 -3.19 -25.44
CA ALA A 272 -19.71 -4.23 -24.97
C ALA A 272 -18.27 -3.76 -25.15
N GLY A 273 -17.41 -3.99 -24.17
CA GLY A 273 -16.00 -3.61 -24.22
C GLY A 273 -15.13 -4.56 -23.41
N GLY A 274 -13.87 -4.19 -23.24
CA GLY A 274 -12.99 -4.95 -22.39
C GLY A 274 -11.66 -4.27 -22.13
N ASP A 275 -11.11 -4.57 -20.96
CA ASP A 275 -9.80 -4.12 -20.53
C ASP A 275 -8.78 -5.24 -20.64
N LEU A 276 -7.58 -4.91 -21.09
CA LEU A 276 -6.45 -5.80 -21.22
C LEU A 276 -5.28 -5.25 -20.42
N LYS A 277 -4.68 -6.08 -19.56
CA LYS A 277 -3.48 -5.75 -18.81
C LYS A 277 -2.44 -6.84 -19.00
N TYR A 278 -1.28 -6.45 -19.49
CA TYR A 278 -0.20 -7.36 -19.84
C TYR A 278 1.12 -6.92 -19.21
N SER A 279 1.65 -7.72 -18.27
CA SER A 279 2.98 -7.48 -17.70
C SER A 279 4.06 -7.94 -18.69
N VAL A 280 4.74 -6.99 -19.33
CA VAL A 280 5.83 -7.27 -20.28
C VAL A 280 7.08 -7.74 -19.53
N THR A 281 7.37 -7.13 -18.37
CA THR A 281 8.42 -7.55 -17.44
C THR A 281 7.94 -7.35 -16.00
N SER A 282 8.73 -7.75 -14.99
CA SER A 282 8.45 -7.47 -13.58
C SER A 282 8.38 -5.97 -13.23
N GLY A 283 8.91 -5.10 -14.11
CA GLY A 283 8.88 -3.65 -13.94
C GLY A 283 8.06 -2.90 -14.99
N LEU A 284 7.49 -3.58 -16.00
CA LEU A 284 6.79 -2.96 -17.12
C LEU A 284 5.45 -3.63 -17.37
N THR A 285 4.37 -2.85 -17.33
CA THR A 285 3.02 -3.30 -17.66
C THR A 285 2.46 -2.47 -18.81
N LEU A 286 1.82 -3.14 -19.76
CA LEU A 286 1.03 -2.56 -20.83
C LEU A 286 -0.44 -2.67 -20.45
N ASP A 287 -1.13 -1.54 -20.40
CA ASP A 287 -2.57 -1.51 -20.21
C ASP A 287 -3.24 -0.99 -21.49
N ALA A 288 -4.26 -1.70 -21.96
CA ALA A 288 -5.04 -1.36 -23.14
C ALA A 288 -6.52 -1.54 -22.86
N THR A 289 -7.36 -0.70 -23.44
CA THR A 289 -8.81 -0.78 -23.27
C THR A 289 -9.52 -0.63 -24.60
N TYR A 290 -10.61 -1.36 -24.79
CA TYR A 290 -11.39 -1.37 -26.02
C TYR A 290 -12.87 -1.07 -25.74
N ASN A 291 -13.40 -0.09 -26.48
CA ASN A 291 -14.79 0.36 -26.42
C ASN A 291 -15.26 0.78 -25.02
N THR A 292 -14.43 1.57 -24.33
CA THR A 292 -14.70 2.12 -22.99
C THR A 292 -16.03 2.87 -22.97
N ASP A 293 -16.96 2.45 -22.12
CA ASP A 293 -18.16 3.23 -21.85
C ASP A 293 -17.81 4.41 -20.92
N PHE A 294 -17.83 5.62 -21.45
CA PHE A 294 -17.67 6.87 -20.68
C PHE A 294 -18.99 7.35 -20.05
N ALA A 295 -20.11 6.71 -20.35
CA ALA A 295 -21.45 7.15 -19.95
C ALA A 295 -21.96 6.53 -18.64
N GLN A 296 -21.15 5.70 -17.96
CA GLN A 296 -21.47 5.16 -16.63
C GLN A 296 -20.64 5.77 -15.48
N VAL A 297 -20.40 7.07 -15.54
CA VAL A 297 -20.44 7.84 -14.30
C VAL A 297 -21.92 7.93 -13.93
N GLU A 298 -22.33 7.44 -12.77
CA GLU A 298 -23.64 7.81 -12.20
C GLU A 298 -23.69 9.34 -12.11
N VAL A 299 -24.27 9.99 -13.11
CA VAL A 299 -24.71 11.38 -13.03
C VAL A 299 -26.10 11.35 -12.39
N ASP A 300 -26.16 10.91 -11.13
CA ASP A 300 -27.32 11.17 -10.28
C ASP A 300 -26.86 12.05 -9.12
N ASP A 301 -26.49 13.27 -9.50
CA ASP A 301 -26.89 14.48 -8.80
C ASP A 301 -26.70 15.64 -9.77
N GLN A 302 -27.80 16.29 -10.16
CA GLN A 302 -27.71 17.61 -10.79
C GLN A 302 -27.15 18.59 -9.74
N GLN A 303 -25.82 18.67 -9.63
CA GLN A 303 -25.19 19.78 -8.92
C GLN A 303 -25.24 21.00 -9.83
N ILE A 304 -26.22 21.86 -9.58
CA ILE A 304 -26.24 23.20 -10.16
C ILE A 304 -25.08 23.98 -9.54
N ASN A 305 -23.93 23.94 -10.20
CA ASN A 305 -22.79 24.76 -9.83
C ASN A 305 -22.94 26.14 -10.48
N LEU A 306 -23.25 27.14 -9.65
CA LEU A 306 -23.35 28.55 -10.06
C LEU A 306 -22.00 29.28 -9.93
N ASP A 307 -20.93 28.56 -9.58
CA ASP A 307 -19.59 29.11 -9.40
C ASP A 307 -18.67 28.80 -10.61
N ARG A 308 -17.58 29.55 -10.76
CA ARG A 308 -16.69 29.53 -11.95
C ARG A 308 -15.70 28.35 -11.99
N PHE A 309 -15.85 27.39 -11.09
CA PHE A 309 -14.93 26.24 -10.96
C PHE A 309 -15.59 24.96 -11.44
N ASN A 310 -14.87 24.12 -12.18
CA ASN A 310 -15.40 22.84 -12.67
C ASN A 310 -15.63 21.85 -11.52
N LEU A 311 -16.72 21.09 -11.62
CA LEU A 311 -16.98 19.94 -10.75
C LEU A 311 -16.05 18.79 -11.15
N PHE A 312 -15.28 18.26 -10.20
CA PHE A 312 -14.49 17.05 -10.38
C PHE A 312 -15.28 15.85 -9.84
N PHE A 313 -15.63 14.91 -10.70
CA PHE A 313 -16.25 13.66 -10.27
C PHE A 313 -15.16 12.67 -9.79
N PRO A 314 -15.38 11.93 -8.69
CA PRO A 314 -14.46 10.87 -8.28
C PRO A 314 -14.47 9.74 -9.31
N GLU A 315 -13.31 9.40 -9.87
CA GLU A 315 -13.12 8.25 -10.77
C GLU A 315 -13.31 6.94 -10.00
N LYS A 316 -14.16 6.03 -10.52
CA LYS A 316 -14.54 4.78 -9.84
C LYS A 316 -14.02 3.52 -10.54
N ARG A 317 -13.41 3.63 -11.73
CA ARG A 317 -12.99 2.47 -12.53
C ARG A 317 -11.63 1.95 -12.06
N PRO A 318 -11.48 0.63 -11.80
CA PRO A 318 -10.24 0.03 -11.31
C PRO A 318 -8.99 0.38 -12.14
N PHE A 319 -9.12 0.45 -13.47
CA PHE A 319 -8.02 0.84 -14.38
C PHE A 319 -7.39 2.19 -14.02
N PHE A 320 -8.21 3.22 -13.81
CA PHE A 320 -7.72 4.57 -13.48
C PHE A 320 -7.32 4.68 -12.01
N LEU A 321 -7.87 3.82 -11.14
CA LEU A 321 -7.55 3.79 -9.71
C LEU A 321 -6.21 3.14 -9.41
N GLU A 322 -5.84 2.07 -10.13
CA GLU A 322 -4.62 1.30 -9.85
C GLU A 322 -3.34 2.03 -10.28
N ASN A 323 -3.40 2.77 -11.40
CA ASN A 323 -2.27 3.54 -11.93
C ASN A 323 -2.47 5.06 -11.80
N ALA A 324 -3.43 5.53 -11.00
CA ALA A 324 -3.82 6.95 -10.87
C ALA A 324 -2.59 7.88 -10.66
N GLY A 325 -1.63 7.41 -9.87
CA GLY A 325 -0.37 8.08 -9.62
C GLY A 325 0.47 8.40 -10.86
N ALA A 326 0.50 7.48 -11.83
CA ALA A 326 1.25 7.62 -13.08
C ALA A 326 0.63 8.65 -14.02
N PHE A 327 -0.68 8.90 -13.90
CA PHE A 327 -1.43 9.87 -14.70
C PHE A 327 -1.57 11.24 -14.01
N SER A 328 -1.01 11.41 -12.81
CA SER A 328 -0.97 12.72 -12.14
C SER A 328 0.02 13.66 -12.84
N VAL A 329 -0.44 14.32 -13.91
CA VAL A 329 0.29 15.43 -14.50
C VAL A 329 0.26 16.57 -13.47
N ARG A 330 1.40 16.83 -12.83
CA ARG A 330 1.60 18.07 -12.08
C ARG A 330 1.39 19.23 -13.04
N ASN A 331 0.29 19.97 -12.87
CA ASN A 331 0.16 21.27 -13.49
C ASN A 331 1.11 22.25 -12.77
N THR A 332 2.41 22.17 -13.07
CA THR A 332 3.39 23.18 -12.68
C THR A 332 3.26 24.37 -13.62
N GLY A 333 2.19 25.13 -13.46
CA GLY A 333 2.02 26.44 -14.08
C GLY A 333 1.87 27.49 -12.99
N PRO A 334 2.74 28.51 -12.89
CA PRO A 334 2.45 29.64 -12.03
C PRO A 334 1.17 30.31 -12.55
N ALA A 335 0.18 30.47 -11.67
CA ALA A 335 -1.02 31.22 -11.94
C ALA A 335 -0.65 32.66 -12.33
N SER A 336 -0.55 32.93 -13.63
CA SER A 336 -0.56 34.27 -14.18
C SER A 336 -1.36 34.23 -15.47
N GLY A 337 -2.49 34.93 -15.46
CA GLY A 337 -3.47 34.88 -16.52
C GLY A 337 -2.90 35.40 -17.84
N ARG A 338 -3.11 34.62 -18.89
CA ARG A 338 -3.50 35.06 -20.24
C ARG A 338 -3.89 33.83 -21.06
N ASN A 339 -5.11 33.88 -21.58
CA ASN A 339 -5.60 32.99 -22.62
C ASN A 339 -4.62 32.96 -23.81
N MET A 340 -4.17 31.77 -24.21
CA MET A 340 -3.83 31.44 -25.60
C MET A 340 -3.75 29.91 -25.76
N GLY A 341 -4.57 29.38 -26.68
CA GLY A 341 -4.22 28.23 -27.52
C GLY A 341 -4.26 26.84 -26.88
N GLN A 342 -5.47 26.28 -26.79
CA GLN A 342 -5.83 24.95 -27.30
C GLN A 342 -4.66 24.02 -27.68
N THR A 343 -4.48 22.93 -26.93
CA THR A 343 -3.94 21.67 -27.48
C THR A 343 -5.00 20.60 -27.33
N ASP A 344 -5.64 20.30 -28.47
CA ASP A 344 -6.50 19.15 -28.65
C ASP A 344 -5.67 17.87 -28.43
N LEU A 345 -6.08 17.05 -27.46
CA LEU A 345 -5.66 15.65 -27.39
C LEU A 345 -6.64 14.85 -28.25
N PHE A 346 -6.15 14.42 -29.41
CA PHE A 346 -6.81 13.41 -30.23
C PHE A 346 -6.72 12.05 -29.52
N PHE A 347 -7.85 11.34 -29.49
CA PHE A 347 -7.94 9.92 -29.16
C PHE A 347 -7.48 9.05 -30.32
#